data_AF-A0A5C5USF9-F1
#
_entry.id   AF-A0A5C5USF9-F1
#
_cell.length_a   1.000
_cell.length_b   1.000
_cell.length_c   1.000
_cell.angle_alpha   90.00
_cell.angle_beta   90.00
_cell.angle_gamma   90.00
#
_symmetry.space_group_name_H-M   'P 1'
#
loop_
_entity.id
_entity.type
_entity.pdbx_description
1 polymer ?
#
loop_
_entity_poly.entity_id
_entity_poly.type
_entity_poly.pdbx_seq_one_letter_code
_entity_poly.pdbx_strand_id
1 'polypeptide(L)'
;MIVAHGATITVSPAEIYISNSPLVAALRGPGSRVPLANVSGVTVIAAPTDTDCGRVLLDGANVSVTFAPNQQQHQEHFLAAIASAQKGDAPAVIPGFDFVALDVETANDDWGSICQVGVVRVQDGNVMESRSWLCQPPASVSEFAEFNIGIHGITAADVAGHPSIGEIMPAISDFIGELPVLAHNAQFDMSALGRACAASGVPTPELTFGCTLSLARHSKVKFPAHRLPVVAEVLGVPQAQHHDAEDDALTCAGIAIELAKRAGYTGDVVSYFEHEGWTAGSLVAERVYPMLRKFASATPAQPRKRTAWSKAATPEVIPAANTEADPEGVLFGQNVTLSGDFEPYDKGMLWERMAELGATIGKNVTKKTTLLVCGPWATVTSKQKRAEQLIKQGQAIQLWSAEQLYAALELEEEPPF
;
A
#
# COMPACT_ATOMS: atom_id res chain seq x y z
N MET A 1 -3.18 -21.46 -9.59
CA MET A 1 -4.56 -21.99 -9.83
C MET A 1 -4.52 -23.17 -10.78
N ILE A 2 -5.26 -24.22 -10.45
CA ILE A 2 -5.36 -25.42 -11.29
C ILE A 2 -6.57 -25.23 -12.21
N VAL A 3 -6.34 -25.19 -13.53
CA VAL A 3 -7.43 -25.05 -14.50
C VAL A 3 -8.02 -26.42 -14.81
N ALA A 4 -9.33 -26.52 -14.71
CA ALA A 4 -10.12 -27.69 -15.09
C ALA A 4 -11.12 -27.31 -16.19
N HIS A 5 -11.82 -28.30 -16.74
CA HIS A 5 -12.80 -28.08 -17.79
C HIS A 5 -13.98 -27.24 -17.27
N GLY A 6 -13.98 -25.96 -17.60
CA GLY A 6 -15.03 -25.01 -17.23
C GLY A 6 -15.00 -24.57 -15.75
N ALA A 7 -13.92 -24.85 -15.03
CA ALA A 7 -13.74 -24.49 -13.63
C ALA A 7 -12.27 -24.22 -13.29
N THR A 8 -12.05 -23.50 -12.20
CA THR A 8 -10.75 -23.34 -11.56
C THR A 8 -10.78 -24.03 -10.21
N ILE A 9 -9.66 -24.63 -9.83
CA ILE A 9 -9.55 -25.46 -8.65
C ILE A 9 -8.40 -24.99 -7.79
N THR A 10 -8.67 -24.97 -6.50
CA THR A 10 -7.66 -24.66 -5.50
C THR A 10 -7.77 -25.62 -4.32
N VAL A 11 -6.63 -26.08 -3.83
CA VAL A 11 -6.55 -27.13 -2.81
C VAL A 11 -5.85 -26.57 -1.59
N SER A 12 -6.55 -26.50 -0.47
CA SER A 12 -6.02 -26.09 0.83
C SER A 12 -5.85 -27.30 1.76
N PRO A 13 -5.14 -27.15 2.90
CA PRO A 13 -5.07 -28.19 3.93
C PRO A 13 -6.42 -28.66 4.48
N ALA A 14 -7.49 -27.86 4.33
CA ALA A 14 -8.81 -28.16 4.89
C ALA A 14 -9.88 -28.45 3.82
N GLU A 15 -9.81 -27.82 2.66
CA GLU A 15 -10.85 -27.87 1.63
C GLU A 15 -10.29 -27.80 0.21
N ILE A 16 -10.98 -28.46 -0.72
CA ILE A 16 -10.82 -28.28 -2.16
C ILE A 16 -11.94 -27.35 -2.64
N TYR A 17 -11.56 -26.24 -3.26
CA TYR A 17 -12.45 -25.25 -3.84
C TYR A 17 -12.52 -25.49 -5.34
N ILE A 18 -13.73 -25.62 -5.87
CA ILE A 18 -13.99 -25.75 -7.30
C ILE A 18 -14.88 -24.57 -7.68
N SER A 19 -14.31 -23.59 -8.37
CA SER A 19 -15.00 -22.38 -8.81
C SER A 19 -15.37 -22.51 -10.29
N ASN A 20 -16.67 -22.51 -10.60
CA ASN A 20 -17.12 -22.66 -11.98
C ASN A 20 -16.88 -21.34 -12.75
N SER A 21 -16.47 -21.46 -14.01
CA SER A 21 -16.44 -20.32 -14.94
C SER A 21 -17.82 -19.68 -15.06
N PRO A 22 -17.95 -18.38 -15.41
CA PRO A 22 -19.26 -17.70 -15.46
C PRO A 22 -20.32 -18.44 -16.28
N LEU A 23 -19.92 -19.04 -17.42
CA LEU A 23 -20.81 -19.83 -18.27
C LEU A 23 -21.30 -21.10 -17.56
N VAL A 24 -20.41 -21.85 -16.91
CA VAL A 24 -20.78 -23.06 -16.16
C VAL A 24 -21.57 -22.69 -14.91
N ALA A 25 -21.22 -21.58 -14.26
CA ALA A 25 -21.87 -21.08 -13.06
C ALA A 25 -23.34 -20.71 -13.31
N ALA A 26 -23.65 -20.13 -14.47
CA ALA A 26 -25.02 -19.87 -14.88
C ALA A 26 -25.89 -21.13 -15.01
N LEU A 27 -25.27 -22.29 -15.28
CA LEU A 27 -25.95 -23.57 -15.47
C LEU A 27 -26.00 -24.44 -14.21
N ARG A 28 -24.94 -24.41 -13.40
CA ARG A 28 -24.70 -25.38 -12.30
C ARG A 28 -24.47 -24.72 -10.94
N GLY A 29 -24.54 -23.39 -10.87
CA GLY A 29 -24.18 -22.62 -9.68
C GLY A 29 -22.67 -22.33 -9.60
N PRO A 30 -22.26 -21.45 -8.68
CA PRO A 30 -20.92 -20.83 -8.66
C PRO A 30 -19.76 -21.80 -8.46
N GLY A 31 -20.02 -23.02 -7.97
CA GLY A 31 -18.95 -23.97 -7.65
C GLY A 31 -19.33 -24.92 -6.52
N SER A 32 -18.33 -25.60 -5.97
CA SER A 32 -18.46 -26.46 -4.80
C SER A 32 -17.23 -26.40 -3.91
N ARG A 33 -17.43 -26.67 -2.61
CA ARG A 33 -16.37 -26.83 -1.61
C ARG A 33 -16.41 -28.28 -1.13
N VAL A 34 -15.27 -28.95 -1.18
CA VAL A 34 -15.13 -30.34 -0.74
C VAL A 34 -14.19 -30.34 0.45
N PRO A 35 -14.66 -30.62 1.68
CA PRO A 35 -13.78 -30.79 2.82
C PRO A 35 -12.75 -31.88 2.52
N LEU A 36 -11.46 -31.59 2.68
CA LEU A 36 -10.39 -32.53 2.38
C LEU A 36 -10.48 -33.77 3.27
N ALA A 37 -11.00 -33.62 4.49
CA ALA A 37 -11.32 -34.72 5.40
C ALA A 37 -12.33 -35.74 4.83
N ASN A 38 -13.14 -35.34 3.84
CA ASN A 38 -14.09 -36.22 3.17
C ASN A 38 -13.46 -36.95 1.97
N VAL A 39 -12.23 -36.61 1.58
CA VAL A 39 -11.51 -37.23 0.46
C VAL A 39 -10.66 -38.38 0.98
N SER A 40 -11.16 -39.60 0.85
CA SER A 40 -10.48 -40.81 1.32
C SER A 40 -9.42 -41.34 0.34
N GLY A 41 -9.47 -40.87 -0.91
CA GLY A 41 -8.58 -41.28 -1.98
C GLY A 41 -8.79 -40.43 -3.23
N VAL A 42 -7.90 -40.59 -4.20
CA VAL A 42 -8.01 -39.92 -5.50
C VAL A 42 -7.78 -40.95 -6.61
N THR A 43 -8.80 -41.15 -7.45
CA THR A 43 -8.76 -42.10 -8.55
C THR A 43 -8.71 -41.37 -9.89
N VAL A 44 -7.66 -41.58 -10.68
CA VAL A 44 -7.58 -41.10 -12.06
C VAL A 44 -8.36 -42.05 -12.95
N ILE A 45 -9.54 -41.62 -13.41
CA ILE A 45 -10.38 -42.40 -14.33
C ILE A 45 -9.77 -42.35 -15.74
N ALA A 46 -9.32 -41.16 -16.17
CA ALA A 46 -8.66 -40.96 -17.45
C ALA A 46 -7.70 -39.76 -17.37
N ALA A 47 -6.57 -39.85 -18.06
CA ALA A 47 -5.68 -38.71 -18.29
C ALA A 47 -6.14 -37.92 -19.54
N PRO A 48 -6.01 -36.58 -19.56
CA PRO A 48 -6.27 -35.79 -20.76
C PRO A 48 -5.31 -36.17 -21.88
N THR A 49 -5.80 -36.19 -23.11
CA THR A 49 -4.99 -36.31 -24.33
C THR A 49 -5.19 -35.05 -25.19
N ASP A 50 -4.60 -35.03 -26.38
CA ASP A 50 -4.79 -33.94 -27.34
C ASP A 50 -6.25 -33.78 -27.79
N THR A 51 -7.06 -34.85 -27.67
CA THR A 51 -8.45 -34.93 -28.13
C THR A 51 -9.46 -35.23 -27.03
N ASP A 52 -9.07 -35.93 -25.98
CA ASP A 52 -9.98 -36.45 -24.95
C ASP A 52 -9.78 -35.75 -23.61
N CYS A 53 -10.90 -35.58 -22.90
CA CYS A 53 -10.88 -35.02 -21.55
C CYS A 53 -10.32 -36.03 -20.54
N GLY A 54 -9.54 -35.54 -19.59
CA GLY A 54 -9.19 -36.30 -18.39
C GLY A 54 -10.29 -36.21 -17.34
N ARG A 55 -10.32 -37.19 -16.42
CA ARG A 55 -11.26 -37.20 -15.30
C ARG A 55 -10.63 -37.80 -14.05
N VAL A 56 -10.79 -37.10 -12.95
CA VAL A 56 -10.33 -37.51 -11.62
C VAL A 56 -11.54 -37.61 -10.69
N LEU A 57 -11.62 -38.68 -9.92
CA LEU A 57 -12.62 -38.88 -8.87
C LEU A 57 -11.98 -38.63 -7.51
N LEU A 58 -12.63 -37.80 -6.70
CA LEU A 58 -12.33 -37.63 -5.27
C LEU A 58 -13.15 -38.66 -4.50
N ASP A 59 -12.50 -39.76 -4.13
CA ASP A 59 -13.13 -40.87 -3.42
C ASP A 59 -13.61 -40.42 -2.03
N GLY A 60 -14.72 -40.99 -1.56
CA GLY A 60 -15.38 -40.58 -0.31
C GLY A 60 -16.28 -39.35 -0.45
N ALA A 61 -15.81 -38.31 -1.14
CA ALA A 61 -16.60 -37.12 -1.45
C ALA A 61 -17.56 -37.32 -2.65
N ASN A 62 -17.26 -38.31 -3.50
CA ASN A 62 -18.00 -38.63 -4.72
C ASN A 62 -18.13 -37.43 -5.69
N VAL A 63 -17.07 -36.63 -5.77
CA VAL A 63 -16.95 -35.48 -6.66
C VAL A 63 -15.99 -35.82 -7.79
N SER A 64 -16.41 -35.61 -9.03
CA SER A 64 -15.52 -35.80 -10.20
C SER A 64 -15.09 -34.48 -10.79
N VAL A 65 -13.80 -34.29 -10.98
CA VAL A 65 -13.19 -33.18 -11.69
C VAL A 65 -12.85 -33.62 -13.11
N THR A 66 -13.18 -32.78 -14.10
CA THR A 66 -12.88 -33.03 -15.51
C THR A 66 -11.82 -32.03 -15.97
N PHE A 67 -10.84 -32.48 -16.74
CA PHE A 67 -9.79 -31.65 -17.35
C PHE A 67 -9.97 -31.70 -18.87
N ALA A 68 -9.89 -30.55 -19.52
CA ALA A 68 -10.06 -30.45 -20.97
C ALA A 68 -8.88 -31.11 -21.72
N PRO A 69 -8.99 -31.38 -23.02
CA PRO A 69 -7.86 -31.84 -23.82
C PRO A 69 -6.64 -30.92 -23.65
N ASN A 70 -5.43 -31.49 -23.71
CA ASN A 70 -4.14 -30.83 -23.49
C ASN A 70 -3.90 -30.29 -22.05
N GLN A 71 -4.74 -30.60 -21.06
CA GLN A 71 -4.56 -30.16 -19.67
C GLN A 71 -3.86 -31.19 -18.76
N GLN A 72 -2.99 -32.04 -19.31
CA GLN A 72 -2.32 -33.10 -18.53
C GLN A 72 -1.54 -32.52 -17.33
N GLN A 73 -0.77 -31.44 -17.54
CA GLN A 73 -0.03 -30.78 -16.44
C GLN A 73 -0.94 -30.24 -15.33
N HIS A 74 -2.14 -29.72 -15.67
CA HIS A 74 -3.08 -29.27 -14.65
C HIS A 74 -3.66 -30.44 -13.85
N GLN A 75 -3.93 -31.59 -14.50
CA GLN A 75 -4.35 -32.79 -13.79
C GLN A 75 -3.25 -33.27 -12.83
N GLU A 76 -2.00 -33.33 -13.28
CA GLU A 76 -0.85 -33.74 -12.45
C GLU A 76 -0.64 -32.77 -11.27
N HIS A 77 -0.75 -31.46 -11.51
CA HIS A 77 -0.68 -30.45 -10.46
C HIS A 77 -1.81 -30.60 -9.44
N PHE A 78 -3.03 -30.92 -9.88
CA PHE A 78 -4.14 -31.19 -8.96
C PHE A 78 -3.90 -32.38 -8.04
N LEU A 79 -3.39 -33.49 -8.59
CA LEU A 79 -3.06 -34.68 -7.81
C LEU A 79 -1.96 -34.38 -6.79
N ALA A 80 -0.91 -33.67 -7.20
CA ALA A 80 0.17 -33.25 -6.31
C ALA A 80 -0.31 -32.34 -5.19
N ALA A 81 -1.19 -31.37 -5.50
CA ALA A 81 -1.74 -30.45 -4.52
C ALA A 81 -2.59 -31.15 -3.45
N ILE A 82 -3.44 -32.13 -3.84
CA ILE A 82 -4.19 -32.95 -2.89
C ILE A 82 -3.25 -33.77 -2.01
N ALA A 83 -2.26 -34.43 -2.61
CA ALA A 83 -1.30 -35.24 -1.85
C ALA A 83 -0.51 -34.40 -0.84
N SER A 84 -0.12 -33.17 -1.21
CA SER A 84 0.54 -32.21 -0.32
C SER A 84 -0.40 -31.77 0.81
N ALA A 85 -1.66 -31.48 0.49
CA ALA A 85 -2.64 -31.04 1.47
C ALA A 85 -2.98 -32.12 2.50
N GLN A 86 -3.09 -33.38 2.07
CA GLN A 86 -3.32 -34.51 2.97
C GLN A 86 -2.14 -34.78 3.91
N LYS A 87 -0.93 -34.36 3.54
CA LYS A 87 0.26 -34.40 4.41
C LYS A 87 0.37 -33.21 5.37
N GLY A 88 -0.49 -32.20 5.21
CA GLY A 88 -0.40 -30.93 5.95
C GLY A 88 0.61 -29.94 5.37
N ASP A 89 1.20 -30.24 4.20
CA ASP A 89 2.25 -29.44 3.56
C ASP A 89 1.70 -28.50 2.47
N ALA A 90 0.37 -28.47 2.25
CA ALA A 90 -0.19 -27.54 1.27
C ALA A 90 -0.18 -26.10 1.80
N PRO A 91 0.18 -25.12 0.96
CA PRO A 91 0.05 -23.73 1.34
C PRO A 91 -1.43 -23.39 1.60
N ALA A 92 -1.69 -22.61 2.64
CA ALA A 92 -3.04 -22.17 2.95
C ALA A 92 -3.58 -21.26 1.83
N VAL A 93 -4.69 -21.69 1.23
CA VAL A 93 -5.34 -21.06 0.09
C VAL A 93 -6.40 -20.07 0.55
N ILE A 94 -6.47 -18.91 -0.12
CA ILE A 94 -7.57 -17.96 -0.02
C ILE A 94 -8.19 -17.82 -1.42
N PRO A 95 -9.26 -18.56 -1.76
CA PRO A 95 -9.79 -18.59 -3.12
C PRO A 95 -10.20 -17.21 -3.63
N GLY A 96 -9.80 -16.89 -4.86
CA GLY A 96 -10.04 -15.60 -5.51
C GLY A 96 -9.14 -14.46 -5.05
N PHE A 97 -8.26 -14.69 -4.07
CA PHE A 97 -7.33 -13.69 -3.54
C PHE A 97 -6.13 -13.52 -4.49
N ASP A 98 -6.44 -13.03 -5.69
CA ASP A 98 -5.54 -12.88 -6.83
C ASP A 98 -5.09 -11.42 -6.92
N PHE A 99 -3.78 -11.21 -7.04
CA PHE A 99 -3.19 -9.88 -7.16
C PHE A 99 -1.75 -9.95 -7.68
N VAL A 100 -1.16 -8.79 -7.99
CA VAL A 100 0.28 -8.66 -8.20
C VAL A 100 0.86 -7.77 -7.11
N ALA A 101 1.81 -8.28 -6.32
CA ALA A 101 2.60 -7.41 -5.47
C ALA A 101 3.66 -6.70 -6.32
N LEU A 102 3.94 -5.44 -6.01
CA LEU A 102 4.90 -4.61 -6.71
C LEU A 102 5.70 -3.80 -5.70
N ASP A 103 6.98 -3.65 -5.98
CA ASP A 103 7.90 -2.75 -5.26
C ASP A 103 8.91 -2.16 -6.26
N VAL A 104 9.44 -0.97 -5.95
CA VAL A 104 10.40 -0.26 -6.81
C VAL A 104 11.54 0.34 -5.99
N GLU A 105 12.75 0.27 -6.56
CA GLU A 105 13.90 1.04 -6.08
C GLU A 105 14.11 2.28 -6.95
N THR A 106 14.54 3.38 -6.35
CA THR A 106 14.75 4.68 -7.03
C THR A 106 16.17 5.16 -6.87
N ALA A 107 16.76 5.70 -7.93
CA ALA A 107 18.16 6.13 -7.95
C ALA A 107 18.42 7.43 -7.17
N ASN A 108 17.41 8.29 -7.00
CA ASN A 108 17.52 9.59 -6.33
C ASN A 108 16.20 10.04 -5.65
N ASP A 109 16.13 11.31 -5.25
CA ASP A 109 14.98 11.89 -4.55
C ASP A 109 13.78 12.21 -5.47
N ASP A 110 13.96 12.18 -6.79
CA ASP A 110 12.82 12.13 -7.73
C ASP A 110 12.35 10.69 -7.89
N TRP A 111 11.12 10.42 -7.46
CA TRP A 111 10.52 9.08 -7.54
C TRP A 111 10.39 8.55 -8.99
N GLY A 112 10.49 9.40 -10.01
CA GLY A 112 10.56 8.95 -11.40
C GLY A 112 11.87 8.24 -11.76
N SER A 113 12.87 8.24 -10.87
CA SER A 113 14.20 7.67 -11.09
C SER A 113 14.30 6.15 -10.85
N ILE A 114 13.25 5.40 -11.18
CA ILE A 114 13.19 3.94 -10.96
C ILE A 114 14.41 3.26 -11.59
N CYS A 115 15.12 2.46 -10.80
CA CYS A 115 16.27 1.66 -11.23
C CYS A 115 16.07 0.14 -11.06
N GLN A 116 15.07 -0.29 -10.27
CA GLN A 116 14.63 -1.67 -10.18
C GLN A 116 13.11 -1.75 -9.99
N VAL A 117 12.49 -2.76 -10.58
CA VAL A 117 11.08 -3.11 -10.35
C VAL A 117 10.99 -4.58 -10.02
N GLY A 118 10.32 -4.92 -8.92
CA GLY A 118 9.97 -6.29 -8.55
C GLY A 118 8.46 -6.48 -8.64
N VAL A 119 8.04 -7.61 -9.20
CA VAL A 119 6.62 -8.00 -9.28
C VAL A 119 6.43 -9.45 -8.90
N VAL A 120 5.33 -9.75 -8.19
CA VAL A 120 5.00 -11.09 -7.72
C VAL A 120 3.53 -11.36 -7.98
N ARG A 121 3.24 -12.35 -8.81
CA ARG A 121 1.88 -12.77 -9.08
C ARG A 121 1.41 -13.74 -8.01
N VAL A 122 0.30 -13.39 -7.36
CA VAL A 122 -0.38 -14.21 -6.36
C VAL A 122 -1.71 -14.67 -6.92
N GLN A 123 -2.01 -15.94 -6.70
CA GLN A 123 -3.26 -16.56 -7.11
C GLN A 123 -3.80 -17.46 -6.02
N ASP A 124 -5.05 -17.23 -5.65
CA ASP A 124 -5.74 -17.84 -4.52
C ASP A 124 -4.91 -17.77 -3.22
N GLY A 125 -4.23 -16.66 -2.99
CA GLY A 125 -3.34 -16.48 -1.84
C GLY A 125 -2.03 -17.30 -1.89
N ASN A 126 -1.63 -17.81 -3.07
CA ASN A 126 -0.35 -18.49 -3.28
C ASN A 126 0.51 -17.69 -4.25
N VAL A 127 1.80 -17.55 -3.96
CA VAL A 127 2.78 -17.00 -4.91
C VAL A 127 2.94 -17.97 -6.08
N MET A 128 2.83 -17.46 -7.30
CA MET A 128 2.87 -18.28 -8.52
C MET A 128 4.13 -18.07 -9.34
N GLU A 129 4.47 -16.81 -9.57
CA GLU A 129 5.68 -16.40 -10.25
C GLU A 129 6.12 -15.04 -9.70
N SER A 130 7.42 -14.81 -9.70
CA SER A 130 8.03 -13.52 -9.41
C SER A 130 8.97 -13.13 -10.55
N ARG A 131 9.19 -11.84 -10.71
CA ARG A 131 10.11 -11.30 -11.71
C ARG A 131 10.67 -9.97 -11.22
N SER A 132 11.96 -9.76 -11.48
CA SER A 132 12.62 -8.47 -11.34
C SER A 132 13.16 -7.96 -12.66
N TRP A 133 13.26 -6.64 -12.76
CA TRP A 133 14.03 -5.97 -13.78
C TRP A 133 14.90 -4.89 -13.14
N LEU A 134 16.21 -4.97 -13.37
CA LEU A 134 17.07 -3.79 -13.32
C LEU A 134 16.83 -2.97 -14.59
N CYS A 135 16.80 -1.64 -14.45
CA CYS A 135 16.56 -0.74 -15.55
C CYS A 135 17.29 0.59 -15.40
N GLN A 136 17.52 1.25 -16.53
CA GLN A 136 18.01 2.63 -16.52
C GLN A 136 16.85 3.58 -16.20
N PRO A 137 17.01 4.49 -15.22
CA PRO A 137 16.04 5.54 -15.00
C PRO A 137 15.88 6.45 -16.24
N PRO A 138 14.78 7.21 -16.35
CA PRO A 138 14.60 8.17 -17.44
C PRO A 138 15.78 9.16 -17.48
N ALA A 139 16.25 9.50 -18.68
CA ALA A 139 17.45 10.34 -18.86
C ALA A 139 17.36 11.71 -18.17
N SER A 140 16.15 12.24 -17.95
CA SER A 140 15.94 13.49 -17.22
C SER A 140 16.19 13.41 -15.72
N VAL A 141 16.22 12.21 -15.14
CA VAL A 141 16.33 11.93 -13.70
C VAL A 141 17.26 10.74 -13.42
N SER A 142 18.28 10.53 -14.26
CA SER A 142 19.16 9.35 -14.21
C SER A 142 20.37 9.47 -13.28
N GLU A 143 20.42 10.49 -12.43
CA GLU A 143 21.49 10.64 -11.43
C GLU A 143 21.31 9.61 -10.31
N PHE A 144 22.41 9.00 -9.85
CA PHE A 144 22.38 8.10 -8.70
C PHE A 144 22.91 8.82 -7.47
N ALA A 145 22.07 8.98 -6.46
CA ALA A 145 22.42 9.59 -5.19
C ALA A 145 23.03 8.54 -4.25
N GLU A 146 24.12 8.90 -3.56
CA GLU A 146 24.81 8.05 -2.58
C GLU A 146 23.89 7.54 -1.47
N PHE A 147 22.87 8.34 -1.09
CA PHE A 147 21.90 7.92 -0.07
C PHE A 147 21.05 6.73 -0.55
N ASN A 148 20.52 6.80 -1.78
CA ASN A 148 19.72 5.73 -2.38
C ASN A 148 20.57 4.48 -2.63
N ILE A 149 21.77 4.65 -3.21
CA ILE A 149 22.75 3.57 -3.35
C ILE A 149 23.03 2.92 -1.98
N GLY A 150 23.15 3.70 -0.91
CA GLY A 150 23.37 3.18 0.44
C GLY A 150 22.22 2.36 1.01
N ILE A 151 21.01 2.46 0.44
CA ILE A 151 19.82 1.69 0.85
C ILE A 151 19.79 0.34 0.13
N HIS A 152 19.78 0.34 -1.21
CA HIS A 152 19.54 -0.85 -2.04
C HIS A 152 20.81 -1.40 -2.72
N GLY A 153 21.92 -0.66 -2.71
CA GLY A 153 23.21 -1.09 -3.27
C GLY A 153 23.36 -1.00 -4.79
N ILE A 154 22.33 -0.53 -5.50
CA ILE A 154 22.30 -0.47 -6.98
C ILE A 154 22.99 0.82 -7.44
N THR A 155 24.01 0.68 -8.27
CA THR A 155 24.80 1.78 -8.83
C THR A 155 24.45 2.03 -10.30
N ALA A 156 24.86 3.19 -10.82
CA ALA A 156 24.74 3.50 -12.25
C ALA A 156 25.44 2.45 -13.15
N ALA A 157 26.51 1.81 -12.65
CA ALA A 157 27.23 0.77 -13.40
C ALA A 157 26.42 -0.52 -13.52
N ASP A 158 25.64 -0.86 -12.49
CA ASP A 158 24.81 -2.07 -12.48
C ASP A 158 23.69 -2.00 -13.52
N VAL A 159 23.16 -0.80 -13.78
CA VAL A 159 22.05 -0.60 -14.74
C VAL A 159 22.49 -0.20 -16.15
N ALA A 160 23.76 0.14 -16.37
CA ALA A 160 24.24 0.76 -17.62
C ALA A 160 23.97 -0.06 -18.91
N GLY A 161 23.87 -1.39 -18.79
CA GLY A 161 23.57 -2.30 -19.90
C GLY A 161 22.11 -2.75 -19.99
N HIS A 162 21.27 -2.34 -19.04
CA HIS A 162 19.87 -2.75 -18.95
C HIS A 162 18.96 -1.84 -19.79
N PRO A 163 17.78 -2.32 -20.23
CA PRO A 163 16.79 -1.46 -20.86
C PRO A 163 16.35 -0.33 -19.92
N SER A 164 15.86 0.77 -20.48
CA SER A 164 15.25 1.85 -19.71
C SER A 164 13.92 1.43 -19.08
N ILE A 165 13.48 2.12 -18.03
CA ILE A 165 12.16 1.88 -17.41
C ILE A 165 11.02 1.99 -18.43
N GLY A 166 11.12 2.93 -19.38
CA GLY A 166 10.15 3.10 -20.46
C GLY A 166 10.07 1.88 -21.40
N GLU A 167 11.21 1.23 -21.68
CA GLU A 167 11.28 0.04 -22.54
C GLU A 167 10.73 -1.22 -21.85
N ILE A 168 10.84 -1.33 -20.52
CA ILE A 168 10.31 -2.48 -19.77
C ILE A 168 8.87 -2.30 -19.31
N MET A 169 8.32 -1.08 -19.36
CA MET A 169 6.95 -0.79 -18.90
C MET A 169 5.86 -1.68 -19.55
N PRO A 170 5.94 -2.01 -20.87
CA PRO A 170 5.01 -2.97 -21.47
C PRO A 170 5.09 -4.36 -20.84
N ALA A 171 6.30 -4.85 -20.55
CA ALA A 171 6.49 -6.17 -19.93
C ALA A 171 6.00 -6.20 -18.48
N ILE A 172 6.15 -5.09 -17.74
CA ILE A 172 5.57 -4.92 -16.40
C ILE A 172 4.03 -4.93 -16.50
N SER A 173 3.46 -4.18 -17.45
CA SER A 173 2.01 -4.10 -17.65
C SER A 173 1.41 -5.46 -18.03
N ASP A 174 2.08 -6.22 -18.92
CA ASP A 174 1.67 -7.57 -19.31
C ASP A 174 1.73 -8.54 -18.12
N PHE A 175 2.74 -8.40 -17.24
CA PHE A 175 2.84 -9.21 -16.02
C PHE A 175 1.77 -8.83 -14.99
N ILE A 176 1.33 -7.59 -14.93
CA ILE A 176 0.23 -7.18 -14.05
C ILE A 176 -1.12 -7.65 -14.63
N GLY A 177 -1.35 -7.41 -15.92
CA GLY A 177 -2.62 -7.66 -16.57
C GLY A 177 -3.75 -6.85 -15.92
N GLU A 178 -4.89 -7.50 -15.71
CA GLU A 178 -6.09 -6.89 -15.09
C GLU A 178 -6.15 -7.08 -13.56
N LEU A 179 -5.09 -7.62 -12.95
CA LEU A 179 -5.08 -7.91 -11.52
C LEU A 179 -4.85 -6.64 -10.69
N PRO A 180 -5.48 -6.52 -9.51
CA PRO A 180 -5.14 -5.45 -8.57
C PRO A 180 -3.68 -5.54 -8.11
N VAL A 181 -3.06 -4.38 -7.87
CA VAL A 181 -1.66 -4.28 -7.43
C VAL A 181 -1.56 -4.03 -5.94
N LEU A 182 -0.64 -4.68 -5.23
CA LEU A 182 -0.37 -4.45 -3.81
C LEU A 182 1.06 -4.00 -3.60
N ALA A 183 1.25 -2.94 -2.82
CA ALA A 183 2.58 -2.48 -2.43
C ALA A 183 2.61 -2.05 -0.96
N HIS A 184 3.80 -2.08 -0.35
CA HIS A 184 3.98 -1.71 1.05
C HIS A 184 4.37 -0.24 1.15
N ASN A 185 3.37 0.62 1.33
CA ASN A 185 3.43 2.08 1.07
C ASN A 185 3.10 2.46 -0.39
N ALA A 186 2.09 1.79 -0.97
CA ALA A 186 1.69 1.91 -2.37
C ALA A 186 1.55 3.33 -2.95
N GLN A 187 1.32 4.36 -2.14
CA GLN A 187 1.34 5.75 -2.65
C GLN A 187 2.69 6.09 -3.28
N PHE A 188 3.80 5.65 -2.68
CA PHE A 188 5.15 5.83 -3.21
C PHE A 188 5.30 5.12 -4.54
N ASP A 189 5.08 3.80 -4.58
CA ASP A 189 5.29 2.95 -5.76
C ASP A 189 4.47 3.41 -6.96
N MET A 190 3.18 3.71 -6.74
CA MET A 190 2.29 4.16 -7.82
C MET A 190 2.69 5.55 -8.33
N SER A 191 3.20 6.41 -7.44
CA SER A 191 3.69 7.74 -7.84
C SER A 191 5.01 7.64 -8.60
N ALA A 192 5.89 6.72 -8.19
CA ALA A 192 7.14 6.43 -8.88
C ALA A 192 6.87 5.92 -10.30
N LEU A 193 5.98 4.94 -10.45
CA LEU A 193 5.57 4.42 -11.76
C LEU A 193 4.98 5.51 -12.65
N GLY A 194 4.05 6.32 -12.13
CA GLY A 194 3.44 7.42 -12.87
C GLY A 194 4.48 8.44 -13.35
N ARG A 195 5.40 8.86 -12.47
CA ARG A 195 6.47 9.82 -12.82
C ARG A 195 7.49 9.24 -13.78
N ALA A 196 7.87 7.98 -13.63
CA ALA A 196 8.79 7.31 -14.53
C ALA A 196 8.20 7.18 -15.95
N CYS A 197 6.89 6.87 -16.04
CA CYS A 197 6.17 6.86 -17.32
C CYS A 197 6.15 8.25 -17.97
N ALA A 198 5.79 9.27 -17.20
CA ALA A 198 5.75 10.67 -17.65
C ALA A 198 7.11 11.13 -18.20
N ALA A 199 8.18 10.89 -17.42
CA ALA A 199 9.55 11.25 -17.78
C ALA A 199 10.08 10.46 -19.00
N SER A 200 9.57 9.24 -19.20
CA SER A 200 9.93 8.40 -20.37
C SER A 200 9.04 8.66 -21.59
N GLY A 201 7.96 9.45 -21.46
CA GLY A 201 6.99 9.67 -22.53
C GLY A 201 6.20 8.41 -22.93
N VAL A 202 6.01 7.47 -22.01
CA VAL A 202 5.23 6.23 -22.24
C VAL A 202 3.89 6.27 -21.50
N PRO A 203 2.85 5.56 -21.97
CA PRO A 203 1.58 5.49 -21.26
C PRO A 203 1.74 4.89 -19.86
N THR A 204 1.15 5.54 -18.86
CA THR A 204 1.02 4.97 -17.52
C THR A 204 -0.05 3.87 -17.52
N PRO A 205 0.19 2.69 -16.93
CA PRO A 205 -0.84 1.67 -16.78
C PRO A 205 -1.96 2.16 -15.85
N GLU A 206 -3.20 1.84 -16.19
CA GLU A 206 -4.34 2.05 -15.30
C GLU A 206 -4.39 0.92 -14.28
N LEU A 207 -4.18 1.24 -13.00
CA LEU A 207 -4.05 0.24 -11.95
C LEU A 207 -5.07 0.51 -10.83
N THR A 208 -5.74 -0.56 -10.39
CA THR A 208 -6.39 -0.58 -9.06
C THR A 208 -5.40 -1.12 -8.06
N PHE A 209 -5.22 -0.46 -6.91
CA PHE A 209 -4.18 -0.88 -5.96
C PHE A 209 -4.61 -0.85 -4.49
N GLY A 210 -3.90 -1.63 -3.67
CA GLY A 210 -4.00 -1.66 -2.22
C GLY A 210 -2.67 -1.46 -1.52
N CYS A 211 -2.73 -1.11 -0.23
CA CYS A 211 -1.55 -0.77 0.56
C CYS A 211 -1.45 -1.65 1.81
N THR A 212 -0.46 -2.55 1.84
CA THR A 212 -0.27 -3.46 2.98
C THR A 212 0.18 -2.74 4.26
N LEU A 213 0.84 -1.58 4.13
CA LEU A 213 1.10 -0.66 5.23
C LEU A 213 -0.20 -0.14 5.88
N SER A 214 -1.16 0.29 5.06
CA SER A 214 -2.46 0.77 5.53
C SER A 214 -3.24 -0.34 6.24
N LEU A 215 -3.23 -1.55 5.66
CA LEU A 215 -3.80 -2.74 6.26
C LEU A 215 -3.15 -3.08 7.60
N ALA A 216 -1.82 -3.15 7.66
CA ALA A 216 -1.09 -3.47 8.90
C ALA A 216 -1.45 -2.48 10.03
N ARG A 217 -1.48 -1.18 9.74
CA ARG A 217 -1.85 -0.11 10.70
C ARG A 217 -3.26 -0.24 11.27
N HIS A 218 -4.18 -0.87 10.53
CA HIS A 218 -5.58 -1.01 10.92
C HIS A 218 -5.97 -2.44 11.27
N SER A 219 -5.04 -3.37 11.15
CA SER A 219 -5.24 -4.75 11.57
C SER A 219 -5.39 -4.86 13.09
N LYS A 220 -5.92 -5.98 13.54
CA LYS A 220 -5.98 -6.32 14.98
C LYS A 220 -4.62 -6.78 15.54
N VAL A 221 -3.62 -6.97 14.68
CA VAL A 221 -2.27 -7.40 15.06
C VAL A 221 -1.51 -6.17 15.58
N LYS A 222 -0.82 -6.32 16.71
CA LYS A 222 0.01 -5.25 17.27
C LYS A 222 1.40 -5.31 16.67
N PHE A 223 1.78 -4.25 15.97
CA PHE A 223 3.13 -4.07 15.44
C PHE A 223 3.90 -3.00 16.21
N PRO A 224 5.20 -3.19 16.51
CA PRO A 224 6.02 -2.17 17.15
C PRO A 224 6.33 -1.01 16.19
N ALA A 225 6.43 -1.30 14.89
CA ALA A 225 6.50 -0.34 13.81
C ALA A 225 5.86 -0.94 12.56
N HIS A 226 5.59 -0.10 11.56
CA HIS A 226 4.92 -0.55 10.33
C HIS A 226 5.83 -0.49 9.11
N ARG A 227 7.15 -0.59 9.30
CA ARG A 227 8.08 -0.78 8.17
C ARG A 227 7.96 -2.22 7.68
N LEU A 228 8.15 -2.45 6.38
CA LEU A 228 8.03 -3.77 5.74
C LEU A 228 8.70 -4.91 6.54
N PRO A 229 10.01 -4.84 6.88
CA PRO A 229 10.68 -5.92 7.62
C PRO A 229 10.05 -6.20 8.99
N VAL A 230 9.59 -5.14 9.68
CA VAL A 230 9.00 -5.27 11.02
C VAL A 230 7.63 -5.93 10.96
N VAL A 231 6.83 -5.58 9.96
CA VAL A 231 5.52 -6.20 9.74
C VAL A 231 5.70 -7.66 9.33
N ALA A 232 6.64 -7.95 8.43
CA ALA A 232 6.96 -9.29 7.98
C ALA A 232 7.39 -10.19 9.14
N GLU A 233 8.31 -9.72 9.98
CA GLU A 233 8.79 -10.45 11.16
C GLU A 233 7.64 -10.82 12.13
N VAL A 234 6.79 -9.86 12.49
CA VAL A 234 5.64 -10.10 13.39
C VAL A 234 4.61 -11.06 12.77
N LEU A 235 4.50 -11.07 11.44
CA LEU A 235 3.61 -11.98 10.72
C LEU A 235 4.24 -13.35 10.46
N GLY A 236 5.55 -13.53 10.69
CA GLY A 236 6.27 -14.75 10.34
C GLY A 236 6.47 -14.92 8.83
N VAL A 237 6.45 -13.81 8.08
CA VAL A 237 6.73 -13.78 6.65
C VAL A 237 8.24 -13.68 6.45
N PRO A 238 8.86 -14.62 5.71
CA PRO A 238 10.29 -14.57 5.46
C PRO A 238 10.64 -13.40 4.53
N GLN A 239 11.80 -12.79 4.77
CA GLN A 239 12.45 -11.81 3.90
C GLN A 239 13.93 -12.18 3.84
N ALA A 240 14.47 -12.33 2.63
CA ALA A 240 15.83 -12.80 2.41
C ALA A 240 16.84 -11.64 2.25
N GLN A 241 16.46 -10.60 1.51
CA GLN A 241 17.28 -9.45 1.15
C GLN A 241 16.44 -8.17 1.23
N HIS A 242 16.63 -7.40 2.29
CA HIS A 242 15.97 -6.11 2.42
C HIS A 242 16.53 -5.12 1.38
N HIS A 243 15.66 -4.34 0.73
CA HIS A 243 16.00 -3.38 -0.33
C HIS A 243 16.41 -4.04 -1.66
N ASP A 244 15.87 -5.22 -1.92
CA ASP A 244 15.74 -5.77 -3.27
C ASP A 244 14.27 -5.75 -3.65
N ALA A 245 13.94 -5.16 -4.80
CA ALA A 245 12.55 -4.95 -5.19
C ALA A 245 11.75 -6.26 -5.34
N GLU A 246 12.37 -7.38 -5.74
CA GLU A 246 11.65 -8.66 -5.86
C GLU A 246 11.36 -9.27 -4.50
N ASP A 247 12.35 -9.27 -3.60
CA ASP A 247 12.17 -9.78 -2.24
C ASP A 247 11.22 -8.91 -1.41
N ASP A 248 11.24 -7.58 -1.60
CA ASP A 248 10.32 -6.67 -0.93
C ASP A 248 8.89 -6.83 -1.49
N ALA A 249 8.71 -7.08 -2.80
CA ALA A 249 7.42 -7.45 -3.38
C ALA A 249 6.92 -8.83 -2.88
N LEU A 250 7.81 -9.83 -2.74
CA LEU A 250 7.49 -11.14 -2.16
C LEU A 250 7.03 -11.00 -0.70
N THR A 251 7.74 -10.17 0.06
CA THR A 251 7.41 -9.88 1.45
C THR A 251 6.07 -9.16 1.56
N CYS A 252 5.82 -8.17 0.69
CA CYS A 252 4.53 -7.49 0.58
C CYS A 252 3.38 -8.48 0.30
N ALA A 253 3.57 -9.40 -0.66
CA ALA A 253 2.61 -10.46 -0.96
C ALA A 253 2.35 -11.35 0.26
N GLY A 254 3.41 -11.80 0.94
CA GLY A 254 3.30 -12.62 2.15
C GLY A 254 2.52 -11.92 3.27
N ILE A 255 2.76 -10.63 3.49
CA ILE A 255 2.02 -9.82 4.47
C ILE A 255 0.53 -9.78 4.14
N ALA A 256 0.16 -9.51 2.89
CA ALA A 256 -1.24 -9.46 2.48
C ALA A 256 -1.94 -10.80 2.70
N ILE A 257 -1.30 -11.89 2.29
CA ILE A 257 -1.79 -13.26 2.46
C ILE A 257 -1.97 -13.58 3.94
N GLU A 258 -0.98 -13.27 4.79
CA GLU A 258 -1.03 -13.61 6.21
C GLU A 258 -2.05 -12.76 6.99
N LEU A 259 -2.20 -11.48 6.66
CA LEU A 259 -3.26 -10.64 7.21
C LEU A 259 -4.65 -11.17 6.85
N ALA A 260 -4.86 -11.56 5.59
CA ALA A 260 -6.12 -12.16 5.15
C ALA A 260 -6.39 -13.52 5.82
N LYS A 261 -5.37 -14.37 5.99
CA LYS A 261 -5.47 -15.64 6.74
C LYS A 261 -5.89 -15.41 8.19
N ARG A 262 -5.24 -14.48 8.90
CA ARG A 262 -5.57 -14.15 10.29
C ARG A 262 -6.95 -13.51 10.45
N ALA A 263 -7.43 -12.82 9.42
CA ALA A 263 -8.80 -12.32 9.37
C ALA A 263 -9.84 -13.42 9.09
N GLY A 264 -9.40 -14.62 8.67
CA GLY A 264 -10.29 -15.69 8.21
C GLY A 264 -11.04 -15.30 6.92
N TYR A 265 -10.44 -14.42 6.11
CA TYR A 265 -11.07 -13.88 4.91
C TYR A 265 -11.06 -14.88 3.76
N THR A 266 -12.08 -14.83 2.91
CA THR A 266 -12.15 -15.53 1.62
C THR A 266 -12.80 -14.61 0.59
N GLY A 267 -12.33 -14.61 -0.66
CA GLY A 267 -12.83 -13.74 -1.72
C GLY A 267 -11.69 -12.98 -2.41
N ASP A 268 -12.07 -12.01 -3.25
CA ASP A 268 -11.10 -11.21 -3.99
C ASP A 268 -10.43 -10.14 -3.13
N VAL A 269 -9.25 -9.71 -3.57
CA VAL A 269 -8.39 -8.80 -2.80
C VAL A 269 -8.98 -7.39 -2.66
N VAL A 270 -9.79 -6.93 -3.62
CA VAL A 270 -10.43 -5.61 -3.54
C VAL A 270 -11.52 -5.65 -2.48
N SER A 271 -12.38 -6.68 -2.53
CA SER A 271 -13.39 -6.95 -1.51
C SER A 271 -12.78 -7.15 -0.12
N TYR A 272 -11.57 -7.67 -0.02
CA TYR A 272 -10.84 -7.73 1.26
C TYR A 272 -10.53 -6.35 1.81
N PHE A 273 -10.03 -5.43 0.99
CA PHE A 273 -9.82 -4.06 1.42
C PHE A 273 -11.11 -3.41 1.91
N GLU A 274 -12.22 -3.65 1.19
CA GLU A 274 -13.53 -3.17 1.60
C GLU A 274 -13.99 -3.74 2.94
N HIS A 275 -13.78 -5.03 3.15
CA HIS A 275 -14.04 -5.72 4.41
C HIS A 275 -13.23 -5.13 5.57
N GLU A 276 -11.97 -4.78 5.33
CA GLU A 276 -11.09 -4.10 6.30
C GLU A 276 -11.36 -2.59 6.42
N GLY A 277 -12.43 -2.09 5.78
CA GLY A 277 -12.88 -0.70 5.91
C GLY A 277 -12.14 0.28 5.01
N TRP A 278 -11.67 -0.17 3.84
CA TRP A 278 -10.96 0.64 2.87
C TRP A 278 -11.62 0.64 1.50
N THR A 279 -11.36 1.69 0.73
CA THR A 279 -11.61 1.77 -0.71
C THR A 279 -10.26 1.67 -1.39
N ALA A 280 -10.14 0.80 -2.39
CA ALA A 280 -8.92 0.64 -3.18
C ALA A 280 -8.49 1.99 -3.81
N GLY A 281 -7.17 2.17 -3.94
CA GLY A 281 -6.61 3.29 -4.68
C GLY A 281 -6.64 3.05 -6.19
N SER A 282 -6.38 4.09 -6.97
CA SER A 282 -6.22 3.97 -8.42
C SER A 282 -5.10 4.84 -8.96
N LEU A 283 -4.39 4.34 -9.98
CA LEU A 283 -3.44 5.09 -10.80
C LEU A 283 -4.08 5.32 -12.17
N VAL A 284 -4.29 6.58 -12.55
CA VAL A 284 -4.91 6.95 -13.84
C VAL A 284 -4.20 8.17 -14.40
N ALA A 285 -3.68 8.09 -15.63
CA ALA A 285 -3.02 9.20 -16.33
C ALA A 285 -2.03 9.98 -15.42
N GLU A 286 -1.09 9.25 -14.81
CA GLU A 286 -0.06 9.74 -13.86
C GLU A 286 -0.57 10.22 -12.50
N ARG A 287 -1.89 10.23 -12.26
CA ARG A 287 -2.47 10.62 -10.96
C ARG A 287 -2.70 9.41 -10.08
N VAL A 288 -2.17 9.48 -8.86
CA VAL A 288 -2.41 8.51 -7.80
C VAL A 288 -3.55 8.99 -6.92
N TYR A 289 -4.64 8.25 -6.91
CA TYR A 289 -5.70 8.34 -5.93
C TYR A 289 -5.40 7.33 -4.83
N PRO A 290 -5.02 7.77 -3.62
CA PRO A 290 -4.60 6.85 -2.56
C PRO A 290 -5.78 6.00 -2.07
N MET A 291 -5.46 4.88 -1.44
CA MET A 291 -6.42 4.07 -0.70
C MET A 291 -7.08 4.93 0.40
N LEU A 292 -8.41 4.96 0.45
CA LEU A 292 -9.17 5.79 1.39
C LEU A 292 -9.90 4.93 2.41
N ARG A 293 -10.00 5.40 3.65
CA ARG A 293 -10.80 4.70 4.66
C ARG A 293 -12.29 4.91 4.38
N LYS A 294 -13.07 3.84 4.37
CA LYS A 294 -14.54 3.92 4.38
C LYS A 294 -14.96 4.47 5.73
N PHE A 295 -15.35 5.74 5.77
CA PHE A 295 -16.12 6.24 6.89
C PHE A 295 -17.45 5.48 6.87
N ALA A 296 -17.79 4.80 7.97
CA ALA A 296 -19.13 4.27 8.13
C ALA A 296 -20.12 5.40 7.82
N SER A 297 -21.06 5.15 6.91
CA SER A 297 -22.13 6.08 6.57
C SER A 297 -22.65 6.76 7.84
N ALA A 298 -22.65 8.09 7.85
CA ALA A 298 -23.04 8.89 9.01
C ALA A 298 -24.46 8.51 9.47
N THR A 299 -24.56 7.64 10.47
CA THR A 299 -25.68 7.69 11.40
C THR A 299 -25.59 9.05 12.09
N PRO A 300 -26.67 9.85 12.23
CA PRO A 300 -26.61 11.11 12.94
C PRO A 300 -26.09 10.85 14.35
N ALA A 301 -24.85 11.24 14.62
CA ALA A 301 -24.21 10.94 15.89
C ALA A 301 -24.95 11.72 16.98
N GLN A 302 -25.60 11.01 17.90
CA GLN A 302 -25.94 11.58 19.20
C GLN A 302 -24.65 12.06 19.88
N PRO A 303 -24.68 13.21 20.59
CA PRO A 303 -23.49 13.80 21.17
C PRO A 303 -22.99 12.91 22.31
N ARG A 304 -21.92 12.15 22.06
CA ARG A 304 -21.19 11.43 23.11
C ARG A 304 -19.97 12.26 23.53
N LYS A 305 -19.86 12.46 24.84
CA LYS A 305 -18.77 13.18 25.52
C LYS A 305 -17.40 12.61 25.09
N ARG A 306 -16.52 13.49 24.61
CA ARG A 306 -15.12 13.19 24.25
C ARG A 306 -14.33 12.84 25.50
N THR A 307 -13.64 11.69 25.49
CA THR A 307 -12.47 11.42 26.33
C THR A 307 -11.21 11.52 25.47
N ALA A 308 -10.12 11.90 26.13
CA ALA A 308 -8.94 12.56 25.57
C ALA A 308 -8.03 11.69 24.68
N TRP A 309 -7.41 12.41 23.75
CA TRP A 309 -6.24 12.09 22.91
C TRP A 309 -6.33 10.99 21.85
N SER A 310 -6.63 11.43 20.63
CA SER A 310 -6.23 10.79 19.37
C SER A 310 -5.47 11.79 18.50
N LYS A 311 -4.28 11.38 18.04
CA LYS A 311 -3.39 12.07 17.09
C LYS A 311 -4.17 12.82 16.01
N ALA A 312 -4.12 14.14 16.07
CA ALA A 312 -4.67 14.99 15.04
C ALA A 312 -3.57 15.25 14.00
N ALA A 313 -3.94 14.99 12.75
CA ALA A 313 -3.25 15.54 11.60
C ALA A 313 -3.63 17.02 11.51
N THR A 314 -2.79 17.80 10.82
CA THR A 314 -3.03 19.22 10.56
C THR A 314 -4.48 19.44 10.08
N PRO A 315 -5.34 20.12 10.85
CA PRO A 315 -6.78 20.15 10.60
C PRO A 315 -7.09 20.87 9.30
N GLU A 316 -8.08 20.38 8.56
CA GLU A 316 -8.54 21.04 7.34
C GLU A 316 -9.15 22.41 7.62
N VAL A 317 -9.73 22.56 8.82
CA VAL A 317 -10.43 23.75 9.32
C VAL A 317 -9.43 24.69 10.00
N ILE A 318 -9.31 25.90 9.46
CA ILE A 318 -8.58 26.99 10.12
C ILE A 318 -9.52 27.57 11.20
N PRO A 319 -9.14 27.54 12.50
CA PRO A 319 -9.96 28.13 13.54
C PRO A 319 -10.08 29.64 13.34
N ALA A 320 -11.27 30.19 13.61
CA ALA A 320 -11.48 31.62 13.59
C ALA A 320 -10.81 32.26 14.81
N ALA A 321 -10.14 33.40 14.60
CA ALA A 321 -9.54 34.16 15.68
C ALA A 321 -10.61 34.58 16.70
N ASN A 322 -10.34 34.37 17.99
CA ASN A 322 -11.18 34.84 19.07
C ASN A 322 -11.08 36.37 19.19
N THR A 323 -12.15 37.08 18.84
CA THR A 323 -12.20 38.55 18.88
C THR A 323 -12.30 39.12 20.30
N GLU A 324 -12.64 38.27 21.28
CA GLU A 324 -12.76 38.61 22.70
C GLU A 324 -11.52 38.20 23.52
N ALA A 325 -10.45 37.76 22.86
CA ALA A 325 -9.18 37.45 23.51
C ALA A 325 -8.52 38.73 24.07
N ASP A 326 -7.60 38.57 25.02
CA ASP A 326 -6.91 39.68 25.67
C ASP A 326 -6.21 40.58 24.62
N PRO A 327 -6.61 41.85 24.47
CA PRO A 327 -6.02 42.76 23.48
C PRO A 327 -4.53 43.03 23.69
N GLU A 328 -4.02 42.83 24.91
CA GLU A 328 -2.59 42.99 25.24
C GLU A 328 -1.81 41.67 25.07
N GLY A 329 -2.46 40.60 24.64
CA GLY A 329 -1.85 39.29 24.41
C GLY A 329 -0.86 39.29 23.25
N VAL A 330 0.26 38.58 23.41
CA VAL A 330 1.37 38.55 22.43
C VAL A 330 1.00 38.03 21.04
N LEU A 331 -0.07 37.23 20.94
CA LEU A 331 -0.59 36.67 19.70
C LEU A 331 -1.86 37.37 19.18
N PHE A 332 -2.43 38.30 19.96
CA PHE A 332 -3.66 38.99 19.61
C PHE A 332 -3.46 39.85 18.36
N GLY A 333 -4.32 39.66 17.34
CA GLY A 333 -4.26 40.41 16.09
C GLY A 333 -3.09 40.04 15.16
N GLN A 334 -2.25 39.06 15.53
CA GLN A 334 -1.18 38.55 14.66
C GLN A 334 -1.73 37.64 13.56
N ASN A 335 -1.12 37.69 12.37
CA ASN A 335 -1.36 36.71 11.31
C ASN A 335 -0.21 35.71 11.26
N VAL A 336 -0.47 34.53 11.83
CA VAL A 336 0.55 33.56 12.21
C VAL A 336 0.58 32.41 11.21
N THR A 337 1.76 32.04 10.75
CA THR A 337 1.99 30.86 9.91
C THR A 337 2.97 29.92 10.60
N LEU A 338 2.70 28.62 10.58
CA LEU A 338 3.63 27.60 11.08
C LEU A 338 4.44 27.00 9.92
N SER A 339 5.73 26.82 10.13
CA SER A 339 6.61 26.12 9.18
C SER A 339 7.52 25.13 9.89
N GLY A 340 7.67 23.93 9.34
CA GLY A 340 8.43 22.85 9.97
C GLY A 340 7.55 21.90 10.78
N ASP A 341 8.13 21.12 11.67
CA ASP A 341 7.49 20.10 12.50
C ASP A 341 7.32 20.65 13.90
N PHE A 342 6.31 20.19 14.60
CA PHE A 342 6.04 20.63 15.96
C PHE A 342 5.79 19.45 16.90
N GLU A 343 6.26 18.24 16.53
CA GLU A 343 6.25 17.11 17.45
C GLU A 343 6.84 17.50 18.82
N PRO A 344 6.19 17.09 19.94
CA PRO A 344 5.06 16.16 20.03
C PRO A 344 3.68 16.79 19.80
N TYR A 345 3.61 18.11 19.61
CA TYR A 345 2.35 18.85 19.42
C TYR A 345 1.83 18.78 17.99
N ASP A 346 0.55 18.46 17.86
CA ASP A 346 -0.12 18.63 16.57
C ASP A 346 -0.28 20.12 16.25
N LYS A 347 0.09 20.50 15.02
CA LYS A 347 -0.18 21.80 14.42
C LYS A 347 -1.64 22.23 14.54
N GLY A 348 -2.59 21.30 14.52
CA GLY A 348 -4.00 21.61 14.75
C GLY A 348 -4.30 22.14 16.13
N MET A 349 -3.80 21.47 17.16
CA MET A 349 -3.90 21.94 18.53
C MET A 349 -3.21 23.32 18.68
N LEU A 350 -2.03 23.50 18.08
CA LEU A 350 -1.34 24.79 18.09
C LEU A 350 -2.17 25.88 17.39
N TRP A 351 -2.84 25.57 16.27
CA TRP A 351 -3.74 26.50 15.59
C TRP A 351 -4.93 26.89 16.45
N GLU A 352 -5.57 25.94 17.13
CA GLU A 352 -6.69 26.21 18.02
C GLU A 352 -6.26 27.13 19.17
N ARG A 353 -5.15 26.82 19.84
CA ARG A 353 -4.63 27.61 20.96
C ARG A 353 -4.20 29.03 20.56
N MET A 354 -3.55 29.17 19.41
CA MET A 354 -3.20 30.50 18.88
C MET A 354 -4.46 31.30 18.54
N ALA A 355 -5.48 30.67 17.95
CA ALA A 355 -6.75 31.33 17.64
C ALA A 355 -7.53 31.72 18.90
N GLU A 356 -7.49 30.92 19.97
CA GLU A 356 -8.05 31.27 21.29
C GLU A 356 -7.44 32.56 21.86
N LEU A 357 -6.15 32.80 21.59
CA LEU A 357 -5.42 34.02 21.95
C LEU A 357 -5.58 35.16 20.92
N GLY A 358 -6.50 35.02 19.97
CA GLY A 358 -6.84 36.08 19.00
C GLY A 358 -5.94 36.15 17.76
N ALA A 359 -5.14 35.10 17.49
CA ALA A 359 -4.33 35.02 16.28
C ALA A 359 -5.16 34.60 15.07
N THR A 360 -4.89 35.20 13.91
CA THR A 360 -5.39 34.75 12.61
C THR A 360 -4.40 33.77 11.98
N ILE A 361 -4.85 32.56 11.64
CA ILE A 361 -3.95 31.51 11.14
C ILE A 361 -3.87 31.49 9.62
N GLY A 362 -2.64 31.50 9.09
CA GLY A 362 -2.32 31.39 7.67
C GLY A 362 -1.67 30.05 7.33
N LYS A 363 -2.16 29.37 6.27
CA LYS A 363 -1.55 28.14 5.75
C LYS A 363 -0.23 28.40 4.99
N ASN A 364 -0.05 29.61 4.46
CA ASN A 364 1.10 30.01 3.65
C ASN A 364 1.59 31.40 4.06
N VAL A 365 2.87 31.67 3.78
CA VAL A 365 3.45 33.01 4.00
C VAL A 365 2.97 33.96 2.90
N THR A 366 2.30 35.04 3.31
CA THR A 366 1.72 36.05 2.42
C THR A 366 2.10 37.47 2.86
N LYS A 367 1.63 38.49 2.12
CA LYS A 367 1.76 39.91 2.52
C LYS A 367 1.01 40.27 3.81
N LYS A 368 0.08 39.41 4.25
CA LYS A 368 -0.67 39.59 5.49
C LYS A 368 0.02 38.94 6.69
N THR A 369 1.00 38.06 6.48
CA THR A 369 1.72 37.38 7.55
C THR A 369 2.54 38.39 8.36
N THR A 370 2.35 38.39 9.67
CA THR A 370 3.08 39.25 10.61
C THR A 370 4.00 38.43 11.52
N LEU A 371 3.73 37.13 11.68
CA LEU A 371 4.51 36.21 12.49
C LEU A 371 4.67 34.86 11.77
N LEU A 372 5.91 34.40 11.62
CA LEU A 372 6.23 33.03 11.18
C LEU A 372 6.90 32.28 12.34
N VAL A 373 6.34 31.14 12.71
CA VAL A 373 6.96 30.24 13.70
C VAL A 373 7.65 29.10 12.98
N CYS A 374 8.92 28.90 13.30
CA CYS A 374 9.77 27.85 12.73
C CYS A 374 9.94 26.71 13.74
N GLY A 375 9.48 25.52 13.36
CA GLY A 375 9.70 24.28 14.08
C GLY A 375 11.17 23.84 14.06
N PRO A 376 11.62 22.99 15.01
CA PRO A 376 12.96 22.43 15.00
C PRO A 376 13.16 21.55 13.75
N TRP A 377 13.87 22.07 12.75
CA TRP A 377 14.24 21.32 11.55
C TRP A 377 15.69 21.62 11.19
N ALA A 378 16.42 20.62 10.69
CA ALA A 378 17.83 20.76 10.31
C ALA A 378 18.07 21.65 9.07
N THR A 379 17.01 21.98 8.31
CA THR A 379 17.11 22.69 7.03
C THR A 379 16.04 23.77 6.88
N VAL A 380 16.43 24.91 6.27
CA VAL A 380 15.53 26.05 6.02
C VAL A 380 14.39 25.67 5.08
N THR A 381 13.16 25.73 5.59
CA THR A 381 11.93 25.39 4.85
C THR A 381 11.59 26.42 3.76
N SER A 382 10.84 26.02 2.72
CA SER A 382 10.40 26.91 1.64
C SER A 382 9.57 28.10 2.13
N LYS A 383 8.80 27.94 3.21
CA LYS A 383 8.03 29.03 3.84
C LYS A 383 8.96 30.01 4.58
N GLN A 384 9.99 29.52 5.25
CA GLN A 384 11.00 30.38 5.89
C GLN A 384 11.79 31.19 4.85
N LYS A 385 12.26 30.56 3.76
CA LYS A 385 12.90 31.27 2.64
C LYS A 385 11.98 32.37 2.08
N ARG A 386 10.67 32.09 1.97
CA ARG A 386 9.68 33.06 1.49
C ARG A 386 9.48 34.23 2.46
N ALA A 387 9.44 33.98 3.77
CA ALA A 387 9.33 35.04 4.78
C ALA A 387 10.59 35.92 4.80
N GLU A 388 11.79 35.33 4.76
CA GLU A 388 13.06 36.06 4.68
C GLU A 388 13.12 36.97 3.44
N GLN A 389 12.60 36.50 2.30
CA GLN A 389 12.49 37.32 1.09
C GLN A 389 11.56 38.53 1.29
N LEU A 390 10.40 38.36 1.94
CA LEU A 390 9.47 39.45 2.21
C LEU A 390 10.03 40.45 3.22
N ILE A 391 10.78 39.97 4.22
CA ILE A 391 11.52 40.83 5.16
C ILE A 391 12.54 41.70 4.43
N LYS A 392 13.31 41.11 3.50
CA LYS A 392 14.24 41.87 2.64
C LYS A 392 13.54 42.92 1.76
N GLN A 393 12.27 42.68 1.42
CA GLN A 393 11.42 43.61 0.67
C GLN A 393 10.74 44.67 1.58
N GLY A 394 11.10 44.72 2.86
CA GLY A 394 10.63 45.74 3.82
C GLY A 394 9.35 45.37 4.57
N GLN A 395 8.86 44.13 4.47
CA GLN A 395 7.71 43.69 5.25
C GLN A 395 8.14 43.36 6.70
N ALA A 396 7.41 43.88 7.68
CA ALA A 396 7.61 43.54 9.08
C ALA A 396 7.02 42.15 9.38
N ILE A 397 7.87 41.12 9.37
CA ILE A 397 7.52 39.75 9.78
C ILE A 397 8.45 39.34 10.92
N GLN A 398 7.89 38.94 12.05
CA GLN A 398 8.64 38.36 13.16
C GLN A 398 8.90 36.88 12.90
N LEU A 399 10.08 36.39 13.29
CA LEU A 399 10.45 34.97 13.23
C LEU A 399 10.55 34.46 14.66
N TRP A 400 9.70 33.48 15.01
CA TRP A 400 9.76 32.79 16.31
C TRP A 400 10.29 31.37 16.16
N SER A 401 10.97 30.89 17.20
CA SER A 401 11.23 29.46 17.41
C SER A 401 9.99 28.75 17.94
N ALA A 402 9.99 27.41 17.87
CA ALA A 402 8.94 26.60 18.49
C ALA A 402 8.85 26.84 20.01
N GLU A 403 9.97 26.98 20.71
CA GLU A 403 10.03 27.28 22.16
C GLU A 403 9.31 28.59 22.50
N GLN A 404 9.50 29.63 21.70
CA GLN A 404 8.82 30.91 21.90
C GLN A 404 7.30 30.79 21.72
N LEU A 405 6.86 29.96 20.76
CA LEU A 405 5.45 29.64 20.61
C LEU A 405 4.92 28.85 21.80
N TYR A 406 5.64 27.82 22.27
CA TYR A 406 5.20 27.00 23.40
C TYR A 406 5.08 27.81 24.68
N ALA A 407 6.04 28.70 24.96
CA ALA A 407 5.98 29.63 26.07
C ALA A 407 4.76 30.58 25.96
N ALA A 408 4.48 31.10 24.75
CA ALA A 408 3.32 31.97 24.53
C ALA A 408 1.97 31.24 24.64
N LEU A 409 1.96 29.92 24.44
CA LEU A 409 0.76 29.07 24.56
C LEU A 409 0.63 28.39 25.93
N GLU A 410 1.55 28.67 26.86
CA GLU A 410 1.69 28.02 28.17
C GLU A 410 1.75 26.49 28.06
N LEU A 411 2.54 25.98 27.11
CA LEU A 411 2.80 24.55 26.89
C LEU A 411 4.17 24.18 27.46
N GLU A 412 4.26 23.04 28.14
CA GLU A 412 5.53 22.49 28.66
C GLU A 412 6.40 21.94 27.51
N GLU A 413 7.73 21.99 27.58
CA GLU A 413 8.60 21.51 26.47
C GLU A 413 8.58 19.98 26.29
N GLU A 414 8.22 19.24 27.35
CA GLU A 414 7.93 17.82 27.31
C GLU A 414 6.52 17.59 27.87
N PRO A 415 5.56 17.04 27.09
CA PRO A 415 4.28 16.63 27.68
C PRO A 415 4.54 15.52 28.71
N PRO A 416 3.74 15.45 29.79
CA PRO A 416 3.85 14.34 30.74
C PRO A 416 3.48 13.04 30.00
N PHE A 417 4.54 12.28 29.67
CA PHE A 417 4.59 10.94 29.08
C PHE A 417 4.42 10.83 27.56
#